data_AF-A0A3R9RSE5-F1
#
_entry.id   AF-A0A3R9RSE5-F1
#
_cell.length_a   1.000
_cell.length_b   1.000
_cell.length_c   1.000
_cell.angle_alpha   90.00
_cell.angle_beta   90.00
_cell.angle_gamma   90.00
#
_symmetry.space_group_name_H-M   'P 1'
#
loop_
_entity.id
_entity.type
_entity.pdbx_description
1 polymer ?
#
loop_
_entity_poly.entity_id
_entity_poly.type
_entity_poly.pdbx_seq_one_letter_code
_entity_poly.pdbx_strand_id
1 'polypeptide(L)'
;LAYLTPFPLFLRIRSMAEHAGMQTSNTALTNTRTTRAGWIARSFVAPIHVNYHMEHHLMASVPYFKLPRMHKILRERGHVPTPPSYFEVIHTLSSKQELTN
;
A
#
# COMPACT_ATOMS: atom_id res chain seq x y z
N LEU A 1 18.26 -18.79 -6.21
CA LEU A 1 18.72 -17.40 -5.92
C LEU A 1 17.57 -16.40 -5.97
N ALA A 2 16.85 -16.23 -7.09
CA ALA A 2 15.75 -15.25 -7.22
C ALA A 2 14.62 -15.39 -6.16
N TYR A 3 14.23 -16.61 -5.81
CA TYR A 3 13.24 -16.82 -4.75
C TYR A 3 13.76 -16.50 -3.34
N LEU A 4 15.08 -16.59 -3.12
CA LEU A 4 15.67 -16.44 -1.79
C LEU A 4 16.05 -15.00 -1.46
N THR A 5 16.37 -14.19 -2.47
CA THR A 5 16.89 -12.84 -2.27
C THR A 5 15.94 -11.75 -2.78
N PRO A 6 15.68 -11.56 -4.09
CA PRO A 6 14.84 -10.46 -4.55
C PRO A 6 13.36 -10.66 -4.22
N PHE A 7 12.85 -11.90 -4.26
CA PHE A 7 11.43 -12.15 -3.95
C PHE A 7 11.03 -11.71 -2.52
N PRO A 8 11.67 -12.18 -1.43
CA PRO A 8 11.32 -11.72 -0.09
C PRO A 8 11.64 -10.24 0.13
N LEU A 9 12.65 -9.69 -0.55
CA LEU A 9 12.92 -8.25 -0.51
C LEU A 9 11.74 -7.44 -1.03
N PHE A 10 11.22 -7.74 -2.23
CA PHE A 10 10.08 -7.03 -2.80
C PHE A 10 8.81 -7.21 -1.95
N LEU A 11 8.59 -8.41 -1.39
CA LEU A 11 7.47 -8.64 -0.47
C LEU A 11 7.59 -7.80 0.80
N ARG A 12 8.79 -7.67 1.37
CA ARG A 12 9.02 -6.83 2.56
C ARG A 12 8.81 -5.35 2.27
N ILE A 13 9.32 -4.85 1.15
CA ILE A 13 9.09 -3.47 0.72
C ILE A 13 7.59 -3.22 0.58
N ARG A 14 6.85 -4.14 -0.06
CA ARG A 14 5.40 -4.04 -0.17
C ARG A 14 4.71 -4.03 1.19
N SER A 15 4.99 -5.02 2.02
CA SER A 15 4.38 -5.19 3.35
C SER A 15 4.61 -3.96 4.23
N MET A 16 5.83 -3.41 4.25
CA MET A 16 6.11 -2.17 4.97
C MET A 16 5.31 -0.99 4.40
N ALA A 17 5.23 -0.88 3.07
CA ALA A 17 4.52 0.22 2.45
C ALA A 17 3.00 0.19 2.71
N GLU A 18 2.44 -1.00 2.95
CA GLU A 18 1.01 -1.25 3.19
C GLU A 18 0.62 -1.15 4.67
N HIS A 19 1.50 -1.51 5.61
CA HIS A 19 1.15 -1.62 7.04
C HIS A 19 2.08 -0.89 8.00
N ALA A 20 3.34 -0.64 7.66
CA ALA A 20 4.27 -0.06 8.64
C ALA A 20 3.90 1.40 8.96
N GLY A 21 3.94 1.74 10.25
CA GLY A 21 3.54 3.05 10.75
C GLY A 21 2.03 3.34 10.65
N MET A 22 1.19 2.33 10.36
CA MET A 22 -0.26 2.45 10.47
C MET A 22 -0.73 2.16 11.90
N GLN A 23 -1.93 2.63 12.25
CA GLN A 23 -2.50 2.43 13.58
C GLN A 23 -2.95 0.98 13.76
N THR A 24 -2.60 0.38 14.89
CA THR A 24 -3.14 -0.91 15.29
C THR A 24 -4.64 -0.77 15.55
N SER A 25 -5.44 -1.29 14.64
CA SER A 25 -6.89 -1.12 14.64
C SER A 25 -7.58 -2.27 13.91
N ASN A 26 -8.86 -2.52 14.21
CA ASN A 26 -9.67 -3.54 13.54
C ASN A 26 -10.27 -3.07 12.21
N THR A 27 -10.07 -1.79 11.86
CA THR A 27 -10.62 -1.19 10.65
C THR A 27 -9.59 -1.17 9.55
N ALA A 28 -9.94 -1.70 8.37
CA ALA A 28 -9.06 -1.73 7.20
C ALA A 28 -8.49 -0.34 6.84
N LEU A 29 -9.32 0.71 6.89
CA LEU A 29 -8.96 2.08 6.51
C LEU A 29 -7.88 2.70 7.40
N THR A 30 -7.73 2.25 8.64
CA THR A 30 -6.78 2.80 9.62
C THR A 30 -5.57 1.88 9.83
N ASN A 31 -5.72 0.58 9.56
CA ASN A 31 -4.65 -0.40 9.69
C ASN A 31 -3.82 -0.57 8.40
N THR A 32 -4.40 -0.24 7.24
CA THR A 32 -3.78 -0.50 5.93
C THR A 32 -3.67 0.77 5.09
N ARG A 33 -2.75 0.74 4.12
CA ARG A 33 -2.46 1.87 3.23
C ARG A 33 -2.46 1.44 1.78
N THR A 34 -3.03 2.28 0.92
CA THR A 34 -2.84 2.19 -0.53
C THR A 34 -1.67 3.05 -0.96
N THR A 35 -0.82 2.50 -1.81
CA THR A 35 0.40 3.16 -2.28
C THR A 35 0.36 3.41 -3.78
N ARG A 36 0.91 4.55 -4.21
CA ARG A 36 1.00 4.90 -5.62
C ARG A 36 2.13 4.12 -6.28
N ALA A 37 1.78 3.28 -7.25
CA ALA A 37 2.73 2.47 -7.99
C ALA A 37 2.93 3.00 -9.42
N GLY A 38 4.14 3.50 -9.71
CA GLY A 38 4.60 3.76 -11.09
C GLY A 38 4.91 2.46 -11.85
N TRP A 39 5.39 2.55 -13.09
CA TRP A 39 5.64 1.36 -13.93
C TRP A 39 6.62 0.37 -13.28
N ILE A 40 7.73 0.86 -12.69
CA ILE A 40 8.72 0.02 -12.00
C ILE A 40 8.06 -0.71 -10.82
N ALA A 41 7.37 0.03 -9.95
CA ALA A 41 6.71 -0.54 -8.79
C ALA A 41 5.66 -1.57 -9.21
N ARG A 42 4.89 -1.31 -10.27
CA ARG A 42 3.91 -2.26 -10.82
C ARG A 42 4.54 -3.52 -11.39
N SER A 43 5.77 -3.47 -11.89
CA SER A 43 6.46 -4.66 -12.41
C SER A 43 7.06 -5.54 -11.32
N PHE A 44 7.59 -4.96 -10.25
CA PHE A 44 8.39 -5.71 -9.25
C PHE A 44 7.71 -5.87 -7.88
N VAL A 45 7.06 -4.82 -7.38
CA VAL A 45 6.58 -4.75 -5.99
C VAL A 45 5.06 -4.97 -5.94
N ALA A 46 4.34 -4.37 -6.89
CA ALA A 46 2.89 -4.34 -6.96
C ALA A 46 2.34 -4.80 -8.32
N PRO A 47 2.65 -6.03 -8.77
CA PRO A 47 1.97 -6.59 -9.94
C PRO A 47 0.46 -6.64 -9.70
N ILE A 48 -0.31 -6.63 -10.78
CA ILE A 48 -1.77 -6.85 -10.75
C ILE A 48 -2.53 -5.96 -9.74
N HIS A 49 -2.10 -4.70 -9.54
CA HIS A 49 -2.79 -3.73 -8.68
C HIS A 49 -2.89 -4.11 -7.19
N VAL A 50 -1.99 -4.95 -6.66
CA VAL A 50 -1.98 -5.27 -5.22
C VAL A 50 -1.68 -4.07 -4.32
N ASN A 51 -1.08 -2.99 -4.86
CA ASN A 51 -0.83 -1.74 -4.13
C ASN A 51 -2.12 -1.05 -3.64
N TYR A 52 -3.29 -1.40 -4.20
CA TYR A 52 -4.61 -0.98 -3.71
C TYR A 52 -5.05 -1.87 -2.53
N HIS A 53 -4.17 -1.97 -1.55
CA HIS A 53 -4.27 -2.93 -0.45
C HIS A 53 -5.42 -2.57 0.49
N MET A 54 -5.60 -1.27 0.76
CA MET A 54 -6.69 -0.77 1.57
C MET A 54 -8.06 -1.05 0.94
N GLU A 55 -8.19 -0.88 -0.38
CA GLU A 55 -9.41 -1.22 -1.10
C GLU A 55 -9.70 -2.72 -1.04
N HIS A 56 -8.66 -3.55 -1.19
CA HIS A 56 -8.79 -5.00 -1.08
C HIS A 56 -9.26 -5.43 0.31
N HIS A 57 -8.69 -4.88 1.39
CA HIS A 57 -9.15 -5.16 2.75
C HIS A 57 -10.57 -4.62 3.03
N LEU A 58 -10.94 -3.49 2.44
CA LEU A 58 -12.29 -2.95 2.55
C LEU A 58 -13.33 -3.83 1.85
N MET A 59 -12.99 -4.39 0.68
CA MET A 59 -13.90 -5.25 -0.09
C MET A 59 -13.12 -6.31 -0.89
N ALA A 60 -12.76 -7.41 -0.24
CA ALA A 60 -11.91 -8.46 -0.82
C ALA A 60 -12.55 -9.18 -2.02
N SER A 61 -13.88 -9.10 -2.17
CA SER A 61 -14.63 -9.63 -3.32
C SER A 61 -14.44 -8.83 -4.61
N VAL A 62 -13.90 -7.61 -4.54
CA VAL A 62 -13.64 -6.79 -5.73
C VAL A 62 -12.41 -7.34 -6.47
N PRO A 63 -12.53 -7.67 -7.77
CA PRO A 63 -11.39 -8.16 -8.52
C PRO A 63 -10.35 -7.07 -8.73
N TYR A 64 -9.07 -7.46 -8.78
CA TYR A 64 -7.92 -6.54 -8.76
C TYR A 64 -7.97 -5.44 -9.83
N PHE A 65 -8.50 -5.74 -11.03
CA PHE A 65 -8.58 -4.78 -12.13
C PHE A 65 -9.64 -3.69 -11.91
N LYS A 66 -10.56 -3.88 -10.95
CA LYS A 66 -11.56 -2.87 -10.53
C LYS A 66 -11.12 -2.06 -9.31
N LEU A 67 -10.07 -2.47 -8.60
CA LEU A 67 -9.55 -1.74 -7.43
C LEU A 67 -9.17 -0.28 -7.74
N PRO A 68 -8.53 0.05 -8.89
CA PRO A 68 -8.25 1.45 -9.23
C PRO A 68 -9.53 2.31 -9.34
N ARG A 69 -10.62 1.73 -9.87
CA ARG A 69 -11.92 2.41 -9.95
C ARG A 69 -12.53 2.60 -8.58
N MET A 70 -12.44 1.59 -7.71
CA MET A 70 -12.90 1.69 -6.32
C MET A 70 -12.14 2.77 -5.57
N HIS A 71 -10.80 2.80 -5.68
CA HIS A 71 -9.97 3.85 -5.08
C HIS A 71 -10.40 5.25 -5.54
N LYS A 72 -10.62 5.44 -6.84
CA LYS A 72 -11.12 6.71 -7.38
C LYS A 72 -12.43 7.16 -6.72
N ILE A 73 -13.40 6.26 -6.60
CA ILE A 73 -14.70 6.54 -5.96
C ILE A 73 -14.52 6.90 -4.48
N LEU A 74 -13.67 6.16 -3.76
CA LEU A 74 -13.40 6.45 -2.34
C LEU A 74 -12.68 7.79 -2.16
N ARG A 75 -11.78 8.16 -3.07
CA ARG A 75 -11.08 9.46 -3.10
C ARG A 75 -12.06 10.60 -3.33
N GLU A 76 -12.94 10.47 -4.32
CA GLU A 76 -13.97 11.47 -4.64
C GLU A 76 -14.95 11.69 -3.47
N ARG A 77 -15.19 10.65 -2.66
CA ARG A 77 -16.03 10.72 -1.46
C ARG A 77 -15.28 11.12 -0.18
N GLY A 78 -13.98 11.37 -0.25
CA GLY A 78 -13.17 11.78 0.91
C GLY A 78 -12.92 10.68 1.94
N HIS A 79 -13.10 9.41 1.60
CA HIS A 79 -12.87 8.29 2.53
C HIS A 79 -11.42 7.86 2.65
N VAL A 80 -10.57 8.20 1.66
CA VAL A 80 -9.18 7.75 1.60
C VAL A 80 -8.23 8.90 1.24
N PRO A 81 -7.04 8.98 1.85
CA PRO A 81 -6.07 10.05 1.60
C PRO A 81 -5.36 9.87 0.25
N THR A 82 -4.56 10.88 -0.14
CA THR A 82 -3.76 10.80 -1.37
C THR A 82 -2.69 9.73 -1.14
N PRO A 83 -2.59 8.70 -2.00
CA PRO A 83 -1.66 7.61 -1.74
C PRO A 83 -0.21 8.07 -1.93
N PRO A 84 0.67 7.88 -0.93
CA PRO A 84 2.10 8.13 -1.10
C PRO A 84 2.71 7.07 -2.02
N SER A 85 3.82 7.41 -2.66
CA SER A 85 4.66 6.47 -3.39
C SER A 85 5.46 5.58 -2.45
N TYR A 86 5.96 4.46 -2.97
CA TYR A 86 6.86 3.56 -2.22
C TYR A 86 8.09 4.29 -1.65
N PHE A 87 8.70 5.19 -2.43
CA PHE A 87 9.86 5.95 -1.97
C PHE A 87 9.52 6.85 -0.78
N GLU A 88 8.40 7.59 -0.86
CA GLU A 88 7.95 8.46 0.23
C GLU A 88 7.71 7.64 1.51
N VAL A 89 7.05 6.48 1.41
CA VAL A 89 6.81 5.64 2.59
C VAL A 89 8.12 5.13 3.20
N ILE A 90 9.02 4.58 2.39
CA ILE A 90 10.30 4.06 2.89
C ILE A 90 11.15 5.19 3.48
N HIS A 91 11.16 6.36 2.85
CA HIS A 91 11.84 7.54 3.37
C HIS A 91 11.27 7.92 4.75
N THR A 92 9.95 8.06 4.88
CA THR A 92 9.29 8.39 6.15
C THR A 92 9.57 7.35 7.24
N LEU A 93 9.56 6.06 6.91
CA LEU A 93 9.86 4.99 7.87
C LEU A 93 11.35 4.96 8.27
N SER A 94 12.24 5.41 7.39
CA SER A 94 13.69 5.46 7.64
C SER A 94 14.15 6.73 8.35
N SER A 95 13.42 7.83 8.19
CA SER A 95 13.67 9.07 8.92
C SER A 95 13.28 8.89 10.38
N LYS A 96 14.11 9.39 11.32
CA LYS A 96 13.78 9.50 12.75
C LYS A 96 12.67 10.53 12.98
N GLN A 97 11.49 10.30 12.41
CA GLN A 97 10.31 11.05 12.78
C GLN A 97 9.69 10.25 13.92
N GLU A 98 9.92 10.70 15.15
CA GLU A 98 9.19 10.19 16.30
C GLU A 98 7.70 10.24 15.96
N LEU A 99 7.05 9.07 16.00
CA LEU A 99 5.61 8.93 15.92
C LEU A 99 5.02 9.59 17.17
N THR A 100 4.95 10.92 17.16
CA THR A 100 4.31 11.71 18.20
C THR A 100 2.89 12.04 17.74
N ASN A 101 1.96 11.63 18.61
CA ASN A 101 0.51 11.84 18.66
C ASN A 101 -0.36 10.84 17.91
#